data_AF-A0A379XMP5-F1
#
_entry.id   AF-A0A379XMP5-F1
#
_cell.length_a   1.000
_cell.length_b   1.000
_cell.length_c   1.000
_cell.angle_alpha   90.00
_cell.angle_beta   90.00
_cell.angle_gamma   90.00
#
_symmetry.space_group_name_H-M   'P 1'
#
loop_
_entity.id
_entity.type
_entity.pdbx_description
1 polymer ?
#
loop_
_entity_poly.entity_id
_entity_poly.type
_entity_poly.pdbx_seq_one_letter_code
_entity_poly.pdbx_strand_id
1 'polypeptide(L)'
;MKKKTSLSEEDQALFRQLMVGTRQIKQDTIVHRPQRKKITEVPTRRLIQEQADASHYFSDEFQPLLNTEGPVKYVREDVSHFELKKMRRGDYSPELFLDLHGLTQLQAKQELGGADCRLPPGTYFLRLRHAWAR
;
A
#
# COMPACT_ATOMS: atom_id res chain seq x y z
N MET A 1 0.76 31.64 -4.63
CA MET A 1 1.20 32.56 -5.71
C MET A 1 0.73 33.96 -5.36
N LYS A 2 1.65 34.90 -5.11
CA LYS A 2 1.30 36.32 -4.90
C LYS A 2 0.87 36.90 -6.25
N LYS A 3 -0.39 37.34 -6.37
CA LYS A 3 -0.85 38.09 -7.56
C LYS A 3 -0.16 39.46 -7.52
N LYS A 4 0.75 39.70 -8.45
CA LYS A 4 1.37 41.01 -8.65
C LYS A 4 0.32 41.88 -9.35
N THR A 5 -0.17 42.92 -8.68
CA THR A 5 -1.06 43.91 -9.30
C THR A 5 -0.22 44.79 -10.22
N SER A 6 -0.38 44.60 -11.53
CA SER A 6 0.40 45.26 -12.59
C SER A 6 -0.19 46.62 -13.01
N LEU A 7 -0.56 47.47 -12.05
CA LEU A 7 -1.18 48.77 -12.34
C LEU A 7 -0.47 49.89 -11.57
N SER A 8 -0.05 50.93 -12.30
CA SER A 8 0.53 52.16 -11.76
C SER A 8 -0.47 52.89 -10.86
N GLU A 9 0.01 53.65 -9.89
CA GLU A 9 -0.84 54.45 -8.98
C GLU A 9 -1.64 55.51 -9.74
N GLU A 10 -1.08 56.06 -10.82
CA GLU A 10 -1.73 57.03 -11.71
C GLU A 10 -2.93 56.43 -12.44
N ASP A 11 -2.78 55.21 -12.98
CA ASP A 11 -3.86 54.49 -13.65
C ASP A 11 -5.00 54.15 -12.68
N GLN A 12 -4.66 53.84 -11.43
CA GLN A 12 -5.65 53.60 -10.39
C GLN A 12 -6.42 54.87 -10.03
N ALA A 13 -5.76 56.03 -10.01
CA ALA A 13 -6.40 57.31 -9.73
C ALA A 13 -7.36 57.72 -10.86
N LEU A 14 -6.92 57.59 -12.12
CA LEU A 14 -7.74 57.84 -13.31
C LEU A 14 -8.98 56.96 -13.33
N PHE A 15 -8.81 55.66 -13.07
CA PHE A 15 -9.91 54.70 -13.00
C PHE A 15 -10.95 55.09 -11.93
N ARG A 16 -10.50 55.49 -10.74
CA ARG A 16 -11.41 55.91 -9.66
C ARG A 16 -12.21 57.16 -10.03
N GLN A 17 -11.58 58.12 -10.72
CA GLN A 17 -12.27 59.33 -11.19
C GLN A 17 -13.34 59.00 -12.24
N LEU A 18 -13.05 58.11 -13.18
CA LEU A 18 -14.00 57.68 -14.21
C LEU A 18 -15.17 56.84 -13.66
N MET A 19 -14.96 56.14 -12.54
CA MET A 19 -15.97 55.28 -11.92
C MET A 19 -16.89 56.00 -10.92
N VAL A 20 -16.69 57.31 -10.69
CA VAL A 20 -17.58 58.12 -9.83
C VAL A 20 -18.99 58.11 -10.41
N GLY A 21 -19.96 57.62 -9.62
CA GLY A 21 -21.36 57.48 -10.03
C GLY A 21 -21.79 56.05 -10.38
N THR A 22 -20.86 55.10 -10.41
CA THR A 22 -21.19 53.68 -10.60
C THR A 22 -21.49 53.00 -9.26
N ARG A 23 -22.46 52.10 -9.24
CA ARG A 23 -22.78 51.26 -8.08
C ARG A 23 -22.28 49.85 -8.34
N GLN A 24 -21.62 49.26 -7.34
CA GLN A 24 -21.20 47.87 -7.41
C GLN A 24 -22.42 46.96 -7.55
N ILE A 25 -22.42 46.12 -8.58
CA ILE A 25 -23.43 45.10 -8.80
C ILE A 25 -23.25 44.02 -7.71
N LYS A 26 -24.32 43.72 -6.97
CA LYS A 26 -24.32 42.60 -6.02
C LYS A 26 -24.31 41.31 -6.84
N GLN A 27 -23.17 40.63 -6.84
CA GLN A 27 -23.04 39.30 -7.42
C GLN A 27 -23.30 38.26 -6.33
N ASP A 28 -24.21 37.33 -6.61
CA ASP A 28 -24.36 36.11 -5.82
C ASP A 28 -23.11 35.25 -6.01
N THR A 29 -22.14 35.45 -5.13
CA THR A 29 -20.90 34.70 -5.14
C THR A 29 -21.14 33.36 -4.48
N ILE A 30 -21.42 32.33 -5.28
CA ILE A 30 -21.56 30.96 -4.78
C ILE A 30 -20.17 30.46 -4.37
N VAL A 31 -19.90 30.44 -3.07
CA VAL A 31 -18.67 29.86 -2.52
C VAL A 31 -18.78 28.34 -2.59
N HIS A 32 -18.15 27.73 -3.59
CA HIS A 32 -18.03 26.28 -3.65
C HIS A 32 -17.24 25.77 -2.45
N ARG A 33 -17.87 24.91 -1.64
CA ARG A 33 -17.16 24.26 -0.53
C ARG A 33 -16.03 23.39 -1.10
N PRO A 34 -14.83 23.43 -0.52
CA PRO A 34 -13.74 22.56 -0.96
C PRO A 34 -14.20 21.10 -0.80
N GLN A 35 -13.94 20.30 -1.85
CA GLN A 35 -14.22 18.87 -1.86
C GLN A 35 -13.53 18.23 -0.65
N ARG A 36 -14.32 17.62 0.25
CA ARG A 36 -13.78 16.89 1.40
C ARG A 36 -13.01 15.68 0.87
N LYS A 37 -11.71 15.62 1.18
CA LYS A 37 -10.90 14.43 0.89
C LYS A 37 -11.49 13.24 1.64
N LYS A 38 -11.78 12.14 0.95
CA LYS A 38 -12.20 10.90 1.59
C LYS A 38 -11.04 10.38 2.43
N ILE A 39 -11.23 10.33 3.74
CA ILE A 39 -10.21 9.89 4.72
C ILE A 39 -9.96 8.37 4.60
N THR A 40 -10.85 7.65 3.93
CA THR A 40 -10.90 6.18 3.91
C THR A 40 -9.97 5.52 2.90
N GLU A 41 -9.47 6.25 1.89
CA GLU A 41 -8.56 5.68 0.90
C GLU A 41 -7.15 5.81 1.44
N VAL A 42 -6.64 4.73 2.03
CA VAL A 42 -5.20 4.58 2.26
C VAL A 42 -4.53 4.87 0.92
N PRO A 43 -3.66 5.89 0.83
CA PRO A 43 -3.11 6.28 -0.45
C PRO A 43 -2.40 5.07 -1.04
N THR A 44 -2.70 4.71 -2.28
CA THR A 44 -2.11 3.56 -2.99
C THR A 44 -0.59 3.54 -2.88
N ARG A 45 0.03 4.72 -2.79
CA ARG A 45 1.46 4.92 -2.53
C ARG A 45 1.94 4.28 -1.23
N ARG A 46 1.15 4.37 -0.16
CA ARG A 46 1.49 3.78 1.14
C ARG A 46 1.46 2.26 1.09
N LEU A 47 0.45 1.66 0.43
CA LEU A 47 0.41 0.20 0.23
C LEU A 47 1.60 -0.31 -0.59
N ILE A 48 1.97 0.41 -1.65
CA ILE A 48 3.14 0.06 -2.48
C ILE A 48 4.43 0.17 -1.66
N GLN A 49 4.55 1.22 -0.83
CA GLN A 49 5.70 1.40 0.06
C GLN A 49 5.78 0.27 1.10
N GLU A 50 4.69 -0.03 1.78
CA GLU A 50 4.61 -1.10 2.78
C GLU A 50 4.95 -2.46 2.15
N GLN A 51 4.47 -2.74 0.95
CA GLN A 51 4.83 -3.96 0.20
C GLN A 51 6.32 -4.00 -0.16
N ALA A 52 6.90 -2.87 -0.58
CA ALA A 52 8.32 -2.80 -0.90
C ALA A 52 9.19 -3.01 0.35
N ASP A 53 8.82 -2.37 1.45
CA ASP A 53 9.50 -2.50 2.74
C ASP A 53 9.41 -3.94 3.27
N ALA A 54 8.24 -4.58 3.16
CA ALA A 54 8.04 -5.98 3.54
C ALA A 54 8.87 -6.95 2.67
N SER A 55 8.97 -6.68 1.36
CA SER A 55 9.75 -7.50 0.45
C SER A 55 11.26 -7.49 0.77
N HIS A 56 11.76 -6.44 1.42
CA HIS A 56 13.17 -6.29 1.77
C HIS A 56 13.65 -7.30 2.83
N TYR A 57 12.74 -7.82 3.68
CA TYR A 57 13.11 -8.79 4.72
C TYR A 57 13.48 -10.18 4.20
N PHE A 58 13.16 -10.48 2.94
CA PHE A 58 13.55 -11.74 2.31
C PHE A 58 14.92 -11.56 1.63
N SER A 59 15.93 -12.29 2.06
CA SER A 59 17.28 -12.23 1.47
C SER A 59 17.36 -13.03 0.17
N ASP A 60 18.00 -12.47 -0.86
CA ASP A 60 18.25 -13.18 -2.13
C ASP A 60 19.58 -13.95 -2.10
N GLU A 61 20.52 -13.55 -1.25
CA GLU A 61 21.89 -14.09 -1.20
C GLU A 61 22.02 -15.34 -0.33
N PHE A 62 21.09 -15.56 0.60
CA PHE A 62 21.15 -16.68 1.53
C PHE A 62 20.44 -17.91 0.97
N GLN A 63 21.21 -18.95 0.67
CA GLN A 63 20.70 -20.25 0.25
C GLN A 63 21.07 -21.30 1.30
N PRO A 64 20.15 -21.64 2.22
CA PRO A 64 20.41 -22.69 3.18
C PRO A 64 20.51 -24.02 2.45
N LEU A 65 21.43 -24.89 2.89
CA LEU A 65 21.46 -26.28 2.46
C LEU A 65 20.24 -26.98 3.06
N LEU A 66 19.17 -27.08 2.27
CA LEU A 66 17.97 -27.82 2.65
C LEU A 66 18.20 -29.31 2.40
N ASN A 67 17.60 -30.13 3.25
CA ASN A 67 17.59 -31.58 3.05
C ASN A 67 16.87 -31.89 1.74
N THR A 68 17.56 -32.59 0.83
CA THR A 68 17.00 -33.08 -0.43
C THR A 68 16.02 -34.24 -0.21
N GLU A 69 16.13 -34.92 0.93
CA GLU A 69 15.30 -36.05 1.28
C GLU A 69 14.12 -35.61 2.17
N GLY A 70 12.94 -35.59 1.56
CA GLY A 70 11.67 -35.39 2.25
C GLY A 70 11.10 -33.96 2.18
N PRO A 71 9.97 -33.72 2.86
CA PRO A 71 9.29 -32.43 2.80
C PRO A 71 10.01 -31.37 3.64
N VAL A 72 10.11 -30.15 3.07
CA VAL A 72 10.59 -28.97 3.80
C VAL A 72 9.70 -28.72 5.00
N LYS A 73 10.31 -28.63 6.19
CA LYS A 73 9.62 -28.38 7.46
C LYS A 73 10.44 -27.46 8.32
N TYR A 74 9.76 -26.58 9.04
CA TYR A 74 10.35 -25.66 9.98
C TYR A 74 9.41 -25.50 11.17
N VAL A 75 9.97 -25.49 12.38
CA VAL A 75 9.25 -25.21 13.64
C VAL A 75 10.14 -24.28 14.44
N ARG A 76 9.55 -23.22 14.98
CA ARG A 76 10.25 -22.30 15.88
C ARG A 76 10.48 -23.00 17.23
N GLU A 77 11.59 -22.69 17.90
CA GLU A 77 12.02 -23.39 19.13
C GLU A 77 11.00 -23.34 20.29
N ASP A 78 10.20 -22.28 20.34
CA ASP A 78 9.14 -22.04 21.33
C ASP A 78 7.81 -22.76 21.01
N VAL A 79 7.68 -23.38 19.84
CA VAL A 79 6.45 -24.02 19.39
C VAL A 79 6.55 -25.54 19.43
N SER A 80 5.48 -26.19 19.91
CA SER A 80 5.45 -27.65 19.97
C SER A 80 5.44 -28.28 18.57
N HIS A 81 6.15 -29.40 18.42
CA HIS A 81 6.16 -30.20 17.19
C HIS A 81 4.79 -30.80 16.85
N PHE A 82 3.83 -30.76 17.79
CA PHE A 82 2.47 -31.23 17.58
C PHE A 82 1.70 -30.36 16.57
N GLU A 83 2.06 -29.08 16.46
CA GLU A 83 1.44 -28.16 15.51
C GLU A 83 1.65 -28.60 14.06
N LEU A 84 2.84 -29.10 13.71
CA LEU A 84 3.08 -29.70 12.39
C LEU A 84 2.21 -30.93 12.12
N LYS A 85 1.91 -31.73 13.15
CA LYS A 85 1.05 -32.91 12.99
C LYS A 85 -0.39 -32.51 12.69
N LYS A 86 -0.91 -31.49 13.37
CA LYS A 86 -2.23 -30.89 13.08
C LYS A 86 -2.30 -30.31 11.67
N MET A 87 -1.27 -29.58 11.24
CA MET A 87 -1.17 -29.05 9.87
C MET A 87 -1.23 -30.16 8.81
N ARG A 88 -0.51 -31.27 9.02
CA ARG A 88 -0.51 -32.41 8.09
C ARG A 88 -1.83 -33.17 8.05
N ARG A 89 -2.55 -33.22 9.17
CA ARG A 89 -3.89 -33.84 9.24
C ARG A 89 -4.97 -32.99 8.59
N GLY A 90 -4.70 -31.69 8.41
CA GLY A 90 -5.68 -30.73 7.88
C GLY A 90 -6.60 -30.15 8.95
N ASP A 91 -6.20 -30.20 10.23
CA ASP A 91 -6.97 -29.60 11.33
C ASP A 91 -7.00 -28.06 11.23
N TYR A 92 -6.03 -27.48 10.51
CA TYR A 92 -5.99 -26.05 10.20
C TYR A 92 -6.58 -25.76 8.82
N SER A 93 -7.66 -24.99 8.81
CA SER A 93 -8.25 -24.48 7.56
C SER A 93 -7.46 -23.25 7.08
N PRO A 94 -6.99 -23.24 5.83
CA PRO A 94 -6.26 -22.09 5.28
C PRO A 94 -7.18 -20.87 5.11
N GLU A 95 -6.72 -19.75 5.64
CA GLU A 95 -7.38 -18.45 5.53
C GLU A 95 -6.92 -17.72 4.27
N LEU A 96 -5.70 -18.00 3.82
CA LEU A 96 -5.11 -17.42 2.62
C LEU A 96 -4.50 -18.51 1.75
N PHE A 97 -4.69 -18.38 0.44
CA PHE A 97 -4.05 -19.22 -0.57
C PHE A 97 -3.23 -18.32 -1.49
N LEU A 98 -1.93 -18.58 -1.56
CA LEU A 98 -1.02 -17.84 -2.44
C LEU A 98 -0.45 -18.78 -3.47
N ASP A 99 -0.67 -18.46 -4.74
CA ASP A 99 -0.18 -19.24 -5.86
C ASP A 99 1.01 -18.54 -6.51
N LEU A 100 2.18 -19.15 -6.36
CA LEU A 100 3.46 -18.64 -6.82
C LEU A 100 3.96 -19.39 -8.07
N HIS A 101 3.13 -20.22 -8.71
CA HIS A 101 3.53 -20.91 -9.94
C HIS A 101 3.80 -19.91 -11.08
N GLY A 102 4.83 -20.18 -11.87
CA GLY A 102 5.16 -19.36 -13.05
C GLY A 102 5.70 -17.96 -12.75
N LEU A 103 5.82 -17.58 -11.47
CA LEU A 103 6.44 -16.32 -11.06
C LEU A 103 7.96 -16.44 -11.03
N THR A 104 8.65 -15.35 -11.37
CA THR A 104 10.09 -15.23 -11.10
C THR A 104 10.35 -15.11 -9.60
N GLN A 105 11.58 -15.37 -9.16
CA GLN A 105 11.95 -15.22 -7.74
C GLN A 105 11.63 -13.82 -7.21
N LEU A 106 11.88 -12.78 -8.01
CA LEU A 106 11.59 -11.39 -7.68
C LEU A 106 10.07 -11.15 -7.50
N GLN A 107 9.26 -11.67 -8.42
CA GLN A 107 7.80 -11.53 -8.35
C GLN A 107 7.22 -12.30 -7.17
N ALA A 108 7.70 -13.52 -6.93
CA ALA A 108 7.26 -14.32 -5.78
C ALA A 108 7.57 -13.63 -4.45
N LYS A 109 8.73 -12.97 -4.34
CA LYS A 109 9.11 -12.17 -3.17
C LYS A 109 8.19 -10.96 -2.95
N GLN A 110 7.79 -10.28 -4.02
CA GLN A 110 6.81 -9.18 -3.94
C GLN A 110 5.44 -9.67 -3.50
N GLU A 111 4.99 -10.83 -3.98
CA GLU A 111 3.72 -11.43 -3.57
C GLU A 111 3.75 -11.90 -2.11
N LEU A 112 4.87 -12.45 -1.64
CA LEU A 112 5.06 -12.81 -0.23
C LEU A 112 5.03 -11.58 0.68
N GLY A 113 5.75 -10.51 0.32
CA GLY A 113 5.69 -9.24 1.07
C GLY A 113 4.29 -8.62 1.06
N GLY A 114 3.59 -8.70 -0.07
CA GLY A 114 2.21 -8.24 -0.19
C GLY A 114 1.22 -9.06 0.64
N ALA A 115 1.43 -10.39 0.75
CA ALA A 115 0.63 -11.24 1.61
C ALA A 115 0.82 -10.90 3.09
N ASP A 116 2.06 -10.63 3.53
CA ASP A 116 2.37 -10.22 4.90
C ASP A 116 1.66 -8.90 5.28
N CYS A 117 1.70 -7.89 4.40
CA CYS A 117 1.01 -6.62 4.63
C CYS A 117 -0.52 -6.73 4.67
N ARG A 118 -1.12 -7.72 3.99
CA ARG A 118 -2.58 -7.89 3.91
C ARG A 118 -3.15 -8.70 5.07
N LEU A 119 -2.30 -9.45 5.78
CA LEU A 119 -2.74 -10.26 6.91
C LEU A 119 -2.97 -9.35 8.13
N PRO A 120 -4.14 -9.41 8.78
CA PRO A 120 -4.35 -8.71 10.05
C PRO A 120 -3.41 -9.26 11.14
N PRO A 121 -3.38 -8.72 12.36
CA PRO A 121 -2.69 -9.35 13.49
C PRO A 121 -3.52 -10.51 14.08
N GLY A 122 -2.94 -11.71 14.19
CA GLY A 122 -3.65 -12.95 14.57
C GLY A 122 -2.93 -14.24 14.15
N THR A 123 -3.56 -15.39 14.40
CA THR A 123 -3.07 -16.71 13.96
C THR A 123 -3.60 -17.01 12.55
N TYR A 124 -2.73 -16.94 11.55
CA TYR A 124 -3.09 -17.23 10.16
C TYR A 124 -2.51 -18.55 9.70
N PHE A 125 -3.33 -19.30 8.96
CA PHE A 125 -2.86 -20.44 8.18
C PHE A 125 -2.80 -20.06 6.70
N LEU A 126 -1.59 -19.94 6.16
CA LEU A 126 -1.35 -19.65 4.75
C LEU A 126 -0.97 -20.93 4.02
N ARG A 127 -1.64 -21.22 2.90
CA ARG A 127 -1.25 -22.27 1.97
C ARG A 127 -0.54 -21.68 0.76
N LEU A 128 0.73 -22.02 0.60
CA LEU A 128 1.54 -21.64 -0.56
C LEU A 128 1.54 -22.76 -1.59
N ARG A 129 1.20 -22.43 -2.84
CA ARG A 129 1.43 -23.29 -4.00
C ARG A 129 2.67 -22.77 -4.72
N HIS A 130 3.72 -23.57 -4.76
CA HIS A 130 4.90 -23.33 -5.58
C HIS A 130 5.14 -24.59 -6.42
N ALA A 131 5.66 -24.44 -7.64
CA ALA A 131 5.99 -25.59 -8.47
C ALA A 131 7.06 -26.44 -7.78
N TRP A 132 6.98 -27.76 -7.94
CA TRP A 132 8.08 -28.66 -7.61
C TRP A 132 9.30 -28.20 -8.40
N ALA A 133 10.30 -27.65 -7.72
CA ALA A 133 11.63 -27.53 -8.31
C ALA A 133 12.05 -28.95 -8.70
N ARG A 134 12.37 -29.14 -9.98
CA ARG A 134 13.08 -30.34 -10.45
C ARG A 134 14.53 -30.27 -9.99
#